data_AF-A0A8I3WRH3-F1
#
_entry.id   AF-A0A8I3WRH3-F1
#
_cell.length_a   1.000
_cell.length_b   1.000
_cell.length_c   1.000
_cell.angle_alpha   90.00
_cell.angle_beta   90.00
_cell.angle_gamma   90.00
#
_symmetry.space_group_name_H-M   'P 1'
#
loop_
_entity.id
_entity.type
_entity.pdbx_description
1 polymer ?
#
loop_
_entity_poly.entity_id
_entity_poly.type
_entity_poly.pdbx_seq_one_letter_code
_entity_poly.pdbx_strand_id
1 'polypeptide(L)'
;MIELLQMDLYALLGIEEKAADKEVKKAYRQKALSCHPDKNPDNPKALEVLTDAAARAAYDKVRKAKKQAAERTQKLDEKRKKVKIDLDARERQAKAQESEEEEEEEEEESRSTRTLEQEIEQLREEADPMDAAGRPGRAAQVAPAPATCPPFLQCHQ
;
A
#
# COMPACT_ATOMS: atom_id res chain seq x y z
N MET A 1 42.01 23.35 -4.42
CA MET A 1 41.51 24.30 -3.39
C MET A 1 39.97 24.40 -3.44
N ILE A 2 39.25 23.28 -3.67
CA ILE A 2 37.79 23.28 -3.95
C ILE A 2 37.01 22.31 -3.02
N GLU A 3 37.68 21.41 -2.28
CA GLU A 3 36.99 20.38 -1.47
C GLU A 3 36.17 20.93 -0.29
N LEU A 4 36.39 22.18 0.13
CA LEU A 4 35.61 22.83 1.19
C LEU A 4 34.22 23.30 0.75
N LEU A 5 33.99 23.53 -0.55
CA LEU A 5 32.70 24.02 -1.07
C LEU A 5 31.67 22.90 -1.26
N GLN A 6 32.10 21.64 -1.25
CA GLN A 6 31.24 20.49 -1.46
C GLN A 6 30.75 19.86 -0.14
N MET A 7 31.30 20.30 0.99
CA MET A 7 30.93 19.83 2.32
C MET A 7 29.97 20.81 2.98
N ASP A 8 28.84 20.31 3.46
CA ASP A 8 27.91 21.09 4.24
C ASP A 8 28.52 21.40 5.62
N LEU A 9 28.94 22.65 5.80
CA LEU A 9 29.58 23.16 7.03
C LEU A 9 28.59 23.33 8.18
N TYR A 10 27.31 23.53 7.87
CA TYR A 10 26.24 23.66 8.86
C TYR A 10 25.86 22.28 9.40
N ALA A 11 25.73 21.27 8.54
CA ALA A 11 25.65 19.86 8.97
C ALA A 11 26.94 19.42 9.68
N LEU A 12 28.09 19.91 9.19
CA LEU A 12 29.40 20.00 9.82
C LEU A 12 29.32 20.22 11.32
N LEU A 13 28.69 21.32 11.68
CA LEU A 13 28.53 21.82 13.05
C LEU A 13 27.27 21.31 13.74
N GLY A 14 26.33 20.73 12.99
CA GLY A 14 25.04 20.23 13.50
C GLY A 14 24.06 21.35 13.81
N ILE A 15 24.14 22.44 13.06
CA ILE A 15 23.33 23.65 13.22
C ILE A 15 22.54 23.92 11.95
N GLU A 16 21.44 24.64 12.07
CA GLU A 16 20.62 25.07 10.94
C GLU A 16 21.28 26.26 10.21
N GLU A 17 21.02 26.42 8.92
CA GLU A 17 21.57 27.53 8.11
C GLU A 17 21.17 28.93 8.64
N LYS A 18 20.06 29.01 9.39
CA LYS A 18 19.54 30.24 10.02
C LYS A 18 20.01 30.45 11.47
N ALA A 19 20.92 29.62 11.97
CA ALA A 19 21.40 29.71 13.35
C ALA A 19 22.12 31.04 13.63
N ALA A 20 21.95 31.57 14.84
CA ALA A 20 22.58 32.83 15.24
C ALA A 20 24.09 32.66 15.47
N ASP A 21 24.90 33.71 15.29
CA ASP A 21 26.36 33.69 15.50
C ASP A 21 26.79 33.10 16.86
N LYS A 22 25.95 33.29 17.88
CA LYS A 22 26.16 32.75 19.23
C LYS A 22 26.08 31.21 19.25
N GLU A 23 25.18 30.63 18.47
CA GLU A 23 24.96 29.19 18.32
C GLU A 23 26.08 28.56 17.50
N VAL A 24 26.50 29.20 16.40
CA VAL A 24 27.66 28.78 15.60
C VAL A 24 28.92 28.67 16.48
N LYS A 25 29.20 29.72 17.27
CA LYS A 25 30.36 29.74 18.19
C LYS A 25 30.24 28.69 19.30
N LYS A 26 29.03 28.40 19.76
CA LYS A 26 28.78 27.38 20.80
C LYS A 26 28.99 25.97 20.24
N ALA A 27 28.41 25.68 19.08
CA ALA A 27 28.56 24.40 18.39
C ALA A 27 30.01 24.13 18.01
N TYR A 28 30.74 25.15 17.52
CA TYR A 28 32.16 25.04 17.24
C TYR A 28 32.97 24.70 18.48
N ARG A 29 32.75 25.41 19.61
CA ARG A 29 33.44 25.09 20.88
C ARG A 29 33.12 23.68 21.37
N GLN A 30 31.86 23.26 21.28
CA GLN A 30 31.45 21.91 21.70
C GLN A 30 32.10 20.82 20.85
N LYS A 31 32.09 20.97 19.52
CA LYS A 31 32.76 20.04 18.61
C LYS A 31 34.27 20.02 18.80
N ALA A 32 34.89 21.19 18.96
CA ALA A 32 36.31 21.30 19.26
C ALA A 32 36.65 20.56 20.55
N LEU A 33 35.85 20.74 21.62
CA LEU A 33 36.04 20.04 22.89
C LEU A 33 35.83 18.53 22.77
N SER A 34 34.84 18.07 21.99
CA SER A 34 34.59 16.65 21.75
C SER A 34 35.64 15.97 20.87
N CYS A 35 36.44 16.74 20.14
CA CYS A 35 37.54 16.24 19.31
C CYS A 35 38.91 16.66 19.87
N HIS A 36 38.96 17.34 21.01
CA HIS A 36 40.21 17.89 21.53
C HIS A 36 41.06 16.75 22.12
N PRO A 37 42.33 16.60 21.68
CA PRO A 37 43.19 15.53 22.15
C PRO A 37 43.48 15.59 23.66
N ASP A 38 43.42 16.78 24.26
CA ASP A 38 43.59 17.01 25.72
C ASP A 38 42.38 16.59 26.58
N LYS A 39 41.16 16.55 26.00
CA LYS A 39 39.91 16.20 26.72
C LYS A 39 39.36 14.83 26.36
N ASN A 40 39.88 14.19 25.32
CA ASN A 40 39.75 12.75 25.07
C ASN A 40 41.09 12.01 25.27
N PRO A 41 41.75 12.10 26.43
CA PRO A 41 42.85 11.21 26.75
C PRO A 41 42.35 9.76 26.99
N ASP A 42 41.04 9.57 27.22
CA ASP A 42 40.43 8.30 27.65
C ASP A 42 40.08 7.33 26.51
N ASN A 43 40.84 7.33 25.42
CA ASN A 43 40.91 6.11 24.62
C ASN A 43 42.34 5.74 24.24
N PRO A 44 43.21 5.48 25.25
CA PRO A 44 44.54 4.94 24.99
C PRO A 44 44.44 3.64 24.18
N LYS A 45 43.33 2.88 24.36
CA LYS A 45 43.02 1.68 23.58
C LYS A 45 42.72 1.98 22.12
N ALA A 46 42.02 3.07 21.78
CA ALA A 46 41.79 3.40 20.37
C ALA A 46 43.05 3.90 19.69
N LEU A 47 43.89 4.67 20.39
CA LEU A 47 45.19 5.07 19.86
C LEU A 47 46.07 3.83 19.68
N GLU A 48 46.22 2.95 20.69
CA GLU A 48 46.97 1.70 20.63
C GLU A 48 46.47 0.77 19.51
N VAL A 49 45.15 0.59 19.36
CA VAL A 49 44.54 -0.23 18.31
C VAL A 49 44.75 0.39 16.91
N LEU A 50 44.87 1.71 16.81
CA LEU A 50 45.12 2.39 15.53
C LEU A 50 46.61 2.54 15.20
N THR A 51 47.49 2.53 16.21
CA THR A 51 48.95 2.55 16.06
C THR A 51 49.51 1.16 15.78
N ASP A 52 48.93 0.11 16.37
CA ASP A 52 49.28 -1.27 16.01
C ASP A 52 48.56 -1.69 14.72
N ALA A 53 49.35 -2.00 13.69
CA ALA A 53 48.86 -2.40 12.38
C ALA A 53 48.01 -3.69 12.45
N ALA A 54 48.32 -4.61 13.35
CA ALA A 54 47.58 -5.87 13.50
C ALA A 54 46.18 -5.62 14.12
N ALA A 55 46.13 -4.86 15.21
CA ALA A 55 44.89 -4.46 15.86
C ALA A 55 43.99 -3.62 14.93
N ARG A 56 44.57 -2.71 14.14
CA ARG A 56 43.83 -1.91 13.14
C ARG A 56 43.22 -2.77 12.05
N ALA A 57 43.99 -3.73 11.51
CA ALA A 57 43.49 -4.64 10.50
C ALA A 57 42.34 -5.53 11.02
N ALA A 58 42.39 -5.95 12.28
CA ALA A 58 41.30 -6.70 12.92
C ALA A 58 40.04 -5.84 13.08
N TYR A 59 40.20 -4.60 13.54
CA TYR A 59 39.10 -3.64 13.67
C TYR A 59 38.42 -3.34 12.32
N ASP A 60 39.22 -3.09 11.28
CA ASP A 60 38.71 -2.82 9.93
C ASP A 60 37.97 -4.02 9.34
N LYS A 61 38.43 -5.25 9.61
CA LYS A 61 37.72 -6.47 9.20
C LYS A 61 36.33 -6.56 9.84
N VAL A 62 36.23 -6.32 11.15
CA VAL A 62 34.94 -6.34 11.86
C VAL A 62 34.00 -5.24 11.33
N ARG A 63 34.53 -4.04 11.10
CA ARG A 63 33.75 -2.92 10.57
C ARG A 63 33.25 -3.20 9.14
N LYS A 64 34.10 -3.73 8.26
CA LYS A 64 33.72 -4.16 6.91
C LYS A 64 32.66 -5.25 6.95
N ALA A 65 32.82 -6.26 7.80
CA ALA A 65 31.84 -7.32 7.96
C ALA A 65 30.47 -6.79 8.44
N LYS A 66 30.44 -5.88 9.41
CA LYS A 66 29.20 -5.22 9.87
C LYS A 66 28.53 -4.42 8.75
N LYS A 67 29.31 -3.64 8.00
CA LYS A 67 28.80 -2.85 6.86
C LYS A 67 28.21 -3.77 5.78
N GLN A 68 28.94 -4.82 5.40
CA GLN A 68 28.47 -5.80 4.42
C GLN A 68 27.21 -6.54 4.88
N ALA A 69 27.11 -6.87 6.17
CA ALA A 69 25.91 -7.48 6.74
C ALA A 69 24.71 -6.53 6.67
N ALA A 70 24.90 -5.25 7.02
CA ALA A 70 23.86 -4.24 6.92
C ALA A 70 23.39 -4.03 5.47
N GLU A 71 24.33 -3.92 4.52
CA GLU A 71 24.01 -3.82 3.09
C GLU A 71 23.25 -5.05 2.57
N ARG A 72 23.59 -6.26 3.04
CA ARG A 72 22.86 -7.48 2.69
C ARG A 72 21.41 -7.42 3.18
N THR A 73 21.20 -7.00 4.43
CA THR A 73 19.86 -6.87 5.01
C THR A 73 19.04 -5.81 4.28
N GLN A 74 19.62 -4.62 4.03
CA GLN A 74 18.97 -3.56 3.26
C GLN A 74 18.51 -4.04 1.89
N LYS A 75 19.37 -4.76 1.15
CA LYS A 75 19.01 -5.33 -0.16
C LYS A 75 17.87 -6.35 -0.07
N LEU A 76 17.80 -7.13 1.01
CA LEU A 76 16.68 -8.06 1.23
C LEU A 76 15.38 -7.31 1.54
N ASP A 77 15.46 -6.26 2.35
CA ASP A 77 14.30 -5.44 2.72
C ASP A 77 13.75 -4.66 1.51
N GLU A 78 14.62 -4.10 0.68
CA GLU A 78 14.25 -3.46 -0.59
C GLU A 78 13.53 -4.44 -1.53
N LYS A 79 14.05 -5.66 -1.67
CA LYS A 79 13.41 -6.71 -2.47
C LYS A 79 12.05 -7.10 -1.90
N ARG A 80 11.94 -7.30 -0.58
CA ARG A 80 10.67 -7.59 0.10
C ARG A 80 9.65 -6.48 -0.13
N LYS A 81 10.07 -5.22 0.00
CA LYS A 81 9.21 -4.05 -0.24
C LYS A 81 8.73 -3.98 -1.68
N LYS A 82 9.62 -4.22 -2.66
CA LYS A 82 9.25 -4.24 -4.08
C LYS A 82 8.21 -5.33 -4.38
N VAL A 83 8.44 -6.55 -3.87
CA VAL A 83 7.50 -7.66 -4.06
C VAL A 83 6.15 -7.35 -3.43
N LYS A 84 6.14 -6.79 -2.21
CA LYS A 84 4.90 -6.36 -1.56
C LYS A 84 4.12 -5.35 -2.41
N ILE A 85 4.80 -4.31 -2.90
CA ILE A 85 4.14 -3.27 -3.70
C ILE A 85 3.58 -3.85 -5.01
N ASP A 86 4.30 -4.78 -5.65
CA ASP A 86 3.85 -5.44 -6.88
C ASP A 86 2.60 -6.32 -6.62
N LEU A 87 2.58 -7.06 -5.52
CA LEU A 87 1.42 -7.86 -5.11
C LEU A 87 0.21 -6.97 -4.79
N ASP A 88 0.39 -5.95 -3.94
CA ASP A 88 -0.68 -5.01 -3.56
C ASP A 88 -1.26 -4.30 -4.81
N ALA A 89 -0.42 -4.00 -5.81
CA ALA A 89 -0.87 -3.39 -7.06
C ALA A 89 -1.71 -4.35 -7.90
N ARG A 90 -1.29 -5.62 -8.04
CA ARG A 90 -2.07 -6.63 -8.76
C ARG A 90 -3.38 -6.94 -8.07
N GLU A 91 -3.39 -7.06 -6.74
CA GLU A 91 -4.62 -7.28 -5.97
C GLU A 91 -5.60 -6.12 -6.16
N ARG A 92 -5.12 -4.87 -6.19
CA ARG A 92 -5.96 -3.71 -6.49
C ARG A 92 -6.48 -3.70 -7.93
N GLN A 93 -5.65 -4.08 -8.90
CA GLN A 93 -6.08 -4.16 -10.29
C GLN A 93 -7.13 -5.24 -10.48
N ALA A 94 -6.90 -6.45 -9.95
CA ALA A 94 -7.87 -7.53 -10.00
C ALA A 94 -9.19 -7.11 -9.33
N LYS A 95 -9.12 -6.50 -8.13
CA LYS A 95 -10.31 -6.01 -7.45
C LYS A 95 -11.04 -4.89 -8.20
N ALA A 96 -10.30 -4.00 -8.87
CA ALA A 96 -10.90 -2.95 -9.69
C ALA A 96 -11.58 -3.52 -10.94
N GLN A 97 -10.95 -4.50 -11.60
CA GLN A 97 -11.56 -5.22 -12.72
C GLN A 97 -12.81 -5.97 -12.28
N GLU A 98 -12.75 -6.69 -11.16
CA GLU A 98 -13.92 -7.36 -10.57
C GLU A 98 -15.05 -6.36 -10.30
N SER A 99 -14.76 -5.18 -9.71
CA SER A 99 -15.80 -4.17 -9.49
C SER A 99 -16.34 -3.54 -10.77
N GLU A 100 -15.49 -3.33 -11.78
CA GLU A 100 -15.92 -2.80 -13.09
C GLU A 100 -16.80 -3.82 -13.82
N GLU A 101 -16.43 -5.11 -13.77
CA GLU A 101 -17.24 -6.22 -14.31
C GLU A 101 -18.58 -6.35 -13.58
N GLU A 102 -18.59 -6.27 -12.24
CA GLU A 102 -19.82 -6.26 -11.42
C GLU A 102 -20.73 -5.07 -11.78
N GLU A 103 -20.17 -3.86 -11.93
CA GLU A 103 -20.93 -2.67 -12.33
C GLU A 103 -21.50 -2.79 -13.76
N GLU A 104 -20.73 -3.35 -14.70
CA GLU A 104 -21.19 -3.61 -16.08
C GLU A 104 -22.32 -4.63 -16.11
N GLU A 105 -22.20 -5.74 -15.37
CA GLU A 105 -23.25 -6.76 -15.24
C GLU A 105 -24.53 -6.16 -14.63
N GLU A 106 -24.43 -5.38 -13.55
CA GLU A 106 -25.59 -4.70 -12.93
C GLU A 106 -26.27 -3.70 -13.89
N GLU A 107 -25.48 -2.97 -14.69
CA GLU A 107 -26.01 -2.09 -15.73
C GLU A 107 -26.73 -2.84 -16.85
N GLU A 108 -26.19 -3.97 -17.29
CA GLU A 108 -26.82 -4.84 -18.30
C GLU A 108 -28.11 -5.49 -17.77
N GLU A 109 -28.10 -5.96 -16.53
CA GLU A 109 -29.30 -6.44 -15.84
C GLU A 109 -30.35 -5.32 -15.73
N SER A 110 -29.93 -4.11 -15.35
CA SER A 110 -30.81 -2.93 -15.29
C SER A 110 -31.36 -2.54 -16.66
N ARG A 111 -30.58 -2.68 -17.73
CA ARG A 111 -31.04 -2.41 -19.11
C ARG A 111 -32.02 -3.49 -19.57
N SER A 112 -31.72 -4.76 -19.34
CA SER A 112 -32.57 -5.89 -19.74
C SER A 112 -33.93 -5.87 -19.00
N THR A 113 -33.93 -5.63 -17.70
CA THR A 113 -35.15 -5.45 -16.90
C THR A 113 -36.02 -4.31 -17.43
N ARG A 114 -35.44 -3.14 -17.69
CA ARG A 114 -36.17 -2.00 -18.30
C ARG A 114 -36.79 -2.36 -19.65
N THR A 115 -36.10 -3.11 -20.51
CA THR A 115 -36.65 -3.53 -21.80
C THR A 115 -37.82 -4.49 -21.67
N LEU A 116 -37.71 -5.47 -20.75
CA LEU A 116 -38.79 -6.43 -20.49
C LEU A 116 -40.01 -5.73 -19.88
N GLU A 117 -39.80 -4.77 -18.97
CA GLU A 117 -40.89 -3.96 -18.41
C GLU A 117 -41.62 -3.16 -19.49
N GLN A 118 -40.89 -2.55 -20.44
CA GLN A 118 -41.48 -1.86 -21.58
C GLN A 118 -42.28 -2.81 -22.48
N GLU A 119 -41.76 -3.99 -22.78
CA GLU A 119 -42.45 -5.00 -23.59
C GLU A 119 -43.70 -5.53 -22.89
N ILE A 120 -43.62 -5.77 -21.57
CA ILE A 120 -44.78 -6.16 -20.75
C ILE A 120 -45.85 -5.06 -20.77
N GLU A 121 -45.47 -3.80 -20.66
CA GLU A 121 -46.40 -2.67 -20.72
C GLU A 121 -47.07 -2.56 -22.10
N GLN A 122 -46.29 -2.67 -23.17
CA GLN A 122 -46.82 -2.70 -24.55
C GLN A 122 -47.81 -3.86 -24.73
N LEU A 123 -47.48 -5.07 -24.28
CA LEU A 123 -48.38 -6.21 -24.34
C LEU A 123 -49.63 -6.04 -23.49
N ARG A 124 -49.55 -5.36 -22.33
CA ARG A 124 -50.74 -5.04 -21.51
C ARG A 124 -51.66 -4.05 -22.22
N GLU A 125 -51.10 -3.07 -22.91
CA GLU A 125 -51.84 -2.07 -23.69
C GLU A 125 -52.48 -2.70 -24.95
N GLU A 126 -51.76 -3.59 -25.65
CA GLU A 126 -52.27 -4.34 -26.81
C GLU A 126 -53.26 -5.46 -26.43
N ALA A 127 -53.09 -6.08 -25.25
CA ALA A 127 -53.98 -7.11 -24.73
C ALA A 127 -55.29 -6.57 -24.13
N ASP A 128 -55.53 -5.26 -24.21
CA ASP A 128 -56.85 -4.64 -24.04
C ASP A 128 -57.56 -4.46 -25.40
N PRO A 129 -58.11 -5.51 -26.05
CA PRO A 129 -59.16 -5.29 -27.03
C PRO A 129 -60.42 -4.93 -26.25
N MET A 130 -60.63 -3.63 -26.03
CA MET A 130 -61.97 -3.13 -25.81
C MET A 130 -62.79 -3.47 -27.07
N ASP A 131 -63.65 -4.48 -26.97
CA ASP A 131 -64.66 -4.74 -27.99
C ASP A 131 -65.51 -3.47 -28.20
N ALA A 132 -66.05 -3.25 -29.40
CA ALA A 132 -66.81 -2.04 -29.80
C ALA A 132 -68.03 -1.68 -28.91
N ALA A 133 -68.33 -2.48 -27.89
CA ALA A 133 -69.37 -2.30 -26.88
C ALA A 133 -68.85 -1.99 -25.45
N GLY A 134 -67.54 -1.79 -25.25
CA GLY A 134 -66.95 -1.33 -23.99
C GLY A 134 -66.99 -2.34 -22.84
N ARG A 135 -66.75 -3.64 -23.11
CA ARG A 135 -66.65 -4.70 -22.06
C ARG A 135 -65.24 -5.29 -22.03
N PRO A 136 -64.64 -5.53 -20.84
CA PRO A 136 -63.33 -6.14 -20.76
C PRO A 136 -63.36 -7.62 -21.18
N GLY A 137 -62.40 -8.02 -22.01
CA GLY A 137 -62.17 -9.42 -22.38
C GLY A 137 -61.94 -10.29 -21.14
N ARG A 138 -62.56 -11.46 -21.11
CA ARG A 138 -62.56 -12.37 -19.95
C ARG A 138 -61.13 -12.76 -19.58
N ALA A 139 -60.61 -12.20 -18.48
CA ALA A 139 -59.31 -12.58 -17.92
C ALA A 139 -59.21 -14.11 -17.81
N ALA A 140 -58.24 -14.70 -18.50
CA ALA A 140 -57.89 -16.10 -18.32
C ALA A 140 -57.40 -16.27 -16.88
N GLN A 141 -58.20 -16.93 -16.06
CA GLN A 141 -57.81 -17.31 -14.71
C GLN A 141 -56.60 -18.26 -14.83
N VAL A 142 -55.41 -17.74 -14.52
CA VAL A 142 -54.24 -18.59 -14.32
C VAL A 142 -54.51 -19.40 -13.06
N ALA A 143 -54.78 -20.69 -13.24
CA ALA A 143 -54.98 -21.62 -12.13
C ALA A 143 -53.72 -21.66 -11.25
N PRO A 144 -53.85 -21.68 -9.91
CA PRO A 144 -52.69 -21.80 -9.04
C PRO A 144 -51.94 -23.10 -9.36
N ALA A 145 -50.62 -23.01 -9.56
CA ALA A 145 -49.77 -24.18 -9.76
C ALA A 145 -49.94 -25.15 -8.56
N PRO A 146 -50.02 -26.47 -8.81
CA PRO A 146 -50.20 -27.43 -7.73
C PRO A 146 -49.00 -27.39 -6.79
N ALA A 147 -49.27 -27.32 -5.48
CA ALA A 147 -48.27 -27.40 -4.44
C ALA A 147 -47.56 -28.75 -4.50
N THR A 148 -46.37 -28.80 -5.11
CA THR A 148 -45.47 -29.93 -5.01
C THR A 148 -44.81 -29.91 -3.63
N CYS A 149 -45.32 -30.74 -2.71
CA CYS A 149 -44.69 -31.02 -1.44
C CYS A 149 -43.26 -31.57 -1.65
N PRO A 150 -42.24 -31.05 -0.95
CA PRO A 150 -40.90 -31.62 -1.01
C PRO A 150 -40.89 -33.01 -0.36
N PRO A 151 -40.17 -34.00 -0.94
CA PRO A 151 -40.09 -35.32 -0.35
C PRO A 151 -39.21 -35.29 0.90
N PHE A 152 -39.87 -35.42 2.04
CA PHE A 152 -39.49 -36.28 3.16
C PHE A 152 -38.08 -36.08 3.75
N LEU A 153 -38.02 -35.32 4.85
CA LEU A 153 -37.01 -35.50 5.89
C LEU A 153 -37.01 -36.96 6.36
N GLN A 154 -35.96 -37.71 6.04
CA GLN A 154 -35.59 -38.91 6.78
C GLN A 154 -34.50 -38.54 7.79
N CYS A 155 -34.94 -38.01 8.94
CA CYS A 155 -34.18 -38.12 10.17
C CYS A 155 -34.33 -39.56 10.68
N HIS A 156 -33.27 -40.36 10.58
CA HIS A 156 -33.12 -41.59 11.35
C HIS A 156 -32.09 -41.38 12.47
N GLN A 157 -32.41 -42.00 13.60
CA GLN A 157 -31.73 -42.02 14.90
C GLN A 157 -30.25 -42.40 14.83
#